data_AF-A0A4V2NGU1-F1
#
_entry.id   AF-A0A4V2NGU1-F1
#
_cell.length_a   1.000
_cell.length_b   1.000
_cell.length_c   1.000
_cell.angle_alpha   90.00
_cell.angle_beta   90.00
_cell.angle_gamma   90.00
#
_symmetry.space_group_name_H-M   'P 1'
#
loop_
_entity.id
_entity.type
_entity.pdbx_description
1 polymer ?
#
loop_
_entity_poly.entity_id
_entity_poly.type
_entity_poly.pdbx_seq_one_letter_code
_entity_poly.pdbx_strand_id
1 'polypeptide(L)'
;MTGHLNAYTSAERFALDCVANLHDQLRAAVGTNTRFCTHGAADLLEVATVIADALDRCRADTRLLRELGRRQLTKLNLGNVPGVPGGMPEDELLAAYRDDALLVAGGKVALEECCSNLLGWLRAANAMLDAGDGLRH
;
A
#
# COMPACT_ATOMS: atom_id res chain seq x y z
N MET A 1 -2.01 -10.05 -21.75
CA MET A 1 -1.39 -10.79 -20.63
C MET A 1 -2.27 -10.68 -19.37
N THR A 2 -3.39 -11.42 -19.31
CA THR A 2 -4.43 -11.24 -18.27
C THR A 2 -4.75 -12.51 -17.46
N GLY A 3 -3.96 -13.58 -17.61
CA GLY A 3 -4.35 -14.91 -17.08
C GLY A 3 -4.38 -15.07 -15.56
N HIS A 4 -3.45 -14.45 -14.82
CA HIS A 4 -3.30 -14.72 -13.38
C HIS A 4 -4.24 -13.91 -12.47
N LEU A 5 -4.74 -12.76 -12.91
CA LEU A 5 -5.69 -11.94 -12.15
C LEU A 5 -7.14 -12.44 -12.22
N ASN A 6 -7.42 -13.40 -13.10
CA ASN A 6 -8.70 -14.09 -13.18
C ASN A 6 -8.96 -15.01 -11.99
N ALA A 7 -7.92 -15.36 -11.23
CA ALA A 7 -8.03 -16.14 -10.00
C ALA A 7 -8.60 -15.35 -8.81
N TYR A 8 -8.75 -14.03 -8.96
CA TYR A 8 -9.29 -13.14 -7.93
C TYR A 8 -10.68 -12.65 -8.32
N THR A 9 -11.54 -12.52 -7.32
CA THR A 9 -12.82 -11.82 -7.41
C THR A 9 -12.61 -10.33 -7.71
N SER A 10 -13.67 -9.64 -8.15
CA SER A 10 -13.60 -8.20 -8.39
C SER A 10 -13.26 -7.41 -7.12
N ALA A 11 -13.73 -7.85 -5.95
CA ALA A 11 -13.46 -7.21 -4.67
C ALA A 11 -11.99 -7.39 -4.22
N GLU A 12 -11.40 -8.55 -4.50
CA GLU A 12 -9.98 -8.82 -4.26
C GLU A 12 -9.09 -8.02 -5.21
N ARG A 13 -9.44 -7.96 -6.50
CA ARG A 13 -8.73 -7.12 -7.48
C ARG A 13 -8.76 -5.65 -7.08
N PHE A 14 -9.93 -5.14 -6.70
CA PHE A 14 -10.07 -3.77 -6.22
C PHE A 14 -9.16 -3.48 -5.02
N ALA A 15 -9.12 -4.39 -4.03
CA ALA A 15 -8.25 -4.22 -2.87
C ALA A 15 -6.77 -4.21 -3.27
N LEU A 16 -6.35 -5.14 -4.12
CA LEU A 16 -4.98 -5.19 -4.65
C LEU A 16 -4.60 -3.91 -5.40
N ASP A 17 -5.49 -3.41 -6.25
CA ASP A 17 -5.26 -2.19 -7.03
C ASP A 17 -5.23 -0.96 -6.12
N CYS A 18 -6.12 -0.88 -5.14
CA CYS A 18 -6.17 0.21 -4.16
C CYS A 18 -4.85 0.30 -3.36
N VAL A 19 -4.40 -0.82 -2.79
CA VAL A 19 -3.16 -0.85 -1.99
C VAL A 19 -1.92 -0.62 -2.86
N ALA A 20 -1.87 -1.21 -4.06
CA ALA A 20 -0.76 -1.03 -5.00
C ALA A 20 -0.64 0.43 -5.46
N ASN A 21 -1.76 1.05 -5.82
CA ASN A 21 -1.78 2.46 -6.25
C ASN A 21 -1.39 3.39 -5.09
N LEU A 22 -1.89 3.13 -3.88
CA LEU A 22 -1.49 3.90 -2.71
C LEU A 22 0.03 3.81 -2.47
N HIS A 23 0.58 2.59 -2.47
CA HIS A 23 2.01 2.38 -2.28
C HIS A 23 2.84 3.12 -3.35
N ASP A 24 2.43 3.04 -4.62
CA ASP A 24 3.09 3.75 -5.72
C ASP A 24 3.09 5.27 -5.51
N GLN A 25 1.96 5.85 -5.11
CA GLN A 25 1.84 7.28 -4.84
C GLN A 25 2.67 7.70 -3.64
N LEU A 26 2.70 6.89 -2.58
CA LEU A 26 3.54 7.15 -1.40
C LEU A 26 5.02 7.16 -1.79
N ARG A 27 5.46 6.18 -2.60
CA ARG A 27 6.84 6.11 -3.10
C ARG A 27 7.19 7.29 -4.00
N ALA A 28 6.29 7.70 -4.90
CA ALA A 28 6.48 8.88 -5.74
C ALA A 28 6.56 10.18 -4.93
N ALA A 29 5.87 10.24 -3.78
CA ALA A 29 5.88 11.40 -2.90
C ALA A 29 7.12 11.47 -1.98
N VAL A 30 7.88 10.37 -1.79
CA VAL A 30 9.08 10.37 -0.94
C VAL A 30 10.09 11.41 -1.45
N GLY A 31 10.54 12.29 -0.55
CA GLY A 31 11.48 13.37 -0.88
C GLY A 31 10.83 14.56 -1.60
N THR A 32 9.52 14.54 -1.80
CA THR A 32 8.75 15.67 -2.33
C THR A 32 7.96 16.36 -1.21
N ASN A 33 7.64 17.64 -1.37
CA ASN A 33 6.70 18.35 -0.49
C ASN A 33 5.22 18.06 -0.86
N THR A 34 4.95 17.03 -1.65
CA THR A 34 3.60 16.66 -2.06
C THR A 34 2.84 16.13 -0.87
N ARG A 35 1.73 16.77 -0.53
CA ARG A 35 0.82 16.33 0.53
C ARG A 35 -0.44 15.78 -0.10
N PHE A 36 -1.00 14.76 0.55
CA PHE A 36 -2.34 14.30 0.23
C PHE A 36 -3.33 15.43 0.57
N CYS A 37 -4.06 15.90 -0.43
CA CYS A 37 -5.03 16.99 -0.29
C CYS A 37 -6.44 16.45 -0.59
N THR A 38 -7.35 16.63 0.36
CA THR A 38 -8.79 16.39 0.18
C THR A 38 -9.56 17.70 0.36
N HIS A 39 -10.81 17.77 -0.09
CA HIS A 39 -11.63 18.99 0.03
C HIS A 39 -12.19 19.19 1.44
N GLY A 40 -11.92 18.26 2.37
CA GLY A 40 -12.33 18.36 3.76
C GLY A 40 -12.02 17.08 4.56
N ALA A 41 -12.29 17.14 5.87
CA ALA A 41 -12.08 16.02 6.78
C ALA A 41 -13.03 14.83 6.51
N ALA A 42 -14.26 15.10 6.05
CA ALA A 42 -15.22 14.05 5.69
C ALA A 42 -14.72 13.21 4.50
N ASP A 43 -14.28 13.86 3.42
CA ASP A 43 -13.68 13.20 2.26
C ASP A 43 -12.42 12.39 2.64
N LEU A 44 -11.61 12.93 3.56
CA LEU A 44 -10.41 12.24 4.05
C LEU A 44 -10.77 10.96 4.81
N LEU A 45 -11.83 10.99 5.63
CA LEU A 45 -12.32 9.81 6.35
C LEU A 45 -12.95 8.77 5.42
N GLU A 46 -13.68 9.20 4.39
CA GLU A 46 -14.27 8.29 3.39
C GLU A 46 -13.16 7.54 2.64
N VAL A 47 -12.16 8.28 2.13
CA VAL A 47 -11.00 7.67 1.46
C VAL A 47 -10.22 6.77 2.41
N ALA A 48 -10.00 7.20 3.65
CA ALA A 48 -9.29 6.40 4.64
C ALA A 48 -10.02 5.09 4.95
N THR A 49 -11.36 5.09 4.98
CA THR A 49 -12.18 3.90 5.21
C THR A 49 -12.04 2.90 4.07
N VAL A 50 -12.14 3.36 2.81
CA VAL A 50 -11.97 2.50 1.63
C VAL A 50 -10.58 1.86 1.60
N ILE A 51 -9.55 2.64 1.96
CA ILE A 51 -8.17 2.13 2.03
C ILE A 51 -8.01 1.14 3.19
N ALA A 52 -8.61 1.40 4.36
CA ALA A 52 -8.57 0.48 5.50
C ALA A 52 -9.16 -0.89 5.14
N ASP A 53 -10.34 -0.90 4.51
CA ASP A 53 -11.00 -2.13 4.06
C ASP A 53 -10.16 -2.92 3.05
N ALA A 54 -9.49 -2.21 2.13
CA ALA A 54 -8.59 -2.82 1.16
C ALA A 54 -7.35 -3.43 1.84
N LEU A 55 -6.76 -2.71 2.80
CA LEU A 55 -5.59 -3.19 3.57
C LEU A 55 -5.96 -4.42 4.41
N ASP A 56 -7.09 -4.41 5.10
CA ASP A 56 -7.53 -5.55 5.92
C ASP A 56 -7.84 -6.77 5.07
N ARG A 57 -8.47 -6.59 3.90
CA ARG A 57 -8.69 -7.68 2.94
C ARG A 57 -7.38 -8.29 2.47
N CYS A 58 -6.41 -7.45 2.07
CA CYS A 58 -5.09 -7.94 1.66
C CYS A 58 -4.36 -8.63 2.82
N ARG A 59 -4.44 -8.12 4.05
CA ARG A 59 -3.78 -8.69 5.23
C ARG A 59 -4.34 -10.07 5.60
N ALA A 60 -5.64 -10.27 5.43
CA ALA A 60 -6.32 -11.51 5.81
C ALA A 60 -6.03 -12.70 4.87
N ASP A 61 -5.55 -12.46 3.64
CA ASP A 61 -5.34 -13.51 2.64
C ASP A 61 -3.90 -13.52 2.11
N THR A 62 -3.21 -14.64 2.36
CA THR A 62 -1.82 -14.84 1.92
C THR A 62 -1.68 -14.82 0.40
N ARG A 63 -2.71 -15.23 -0.36
CA ARG A 63 -2.70 -15.16 -1.83
C ARG A 63 -2.66 -13.71 -2.31
N LEU A 64 -3.39 -12.83 -1.63
CA LEU A 64 -3.40 -11.39 -1.92
C LEU A 64 -2.08 -10.74 -1.50
N LEU A 65 -1.52 -11.10 -0.34
CA LEU A 65 -0.19 -10.63 0.06
C LEU A 65 0.87 -11.02 -0.97
N ARG A 66 0.85 -12.27 -1.43
CA ARG A 66 1.79 -12.74 -2.45
C ARG A 66 1.67 -11.95 -3.75
N GLU A 67 0.44 -11.70 -4.22
CA GLU A 67 0.19 -10.93 -5.42
C GLU A 67 0.59 -9.45 -5.26
N LEU A 68 0.28 -8.85 -4.11
CA LEU A 68 0.71 -7.51 -3.78
C LEU A 68 2.24 -7.41 -3.79
N GLY A 69 2.92 -8.37 -3.16
CA GLY A 69 4.37 -8.46 -3.21
C GLY A 69 4.89 -8.60 -4.63
N ARG A 70 4.28 -9.43 -5.47
CA ARG A 70 4.66 -9.55 -6.88
C ARG A 70 4.62 -8.23 -7.63
N ARG A 71 3.62 -7.39 -7.35
CA ARG A 71 3.45 -6.07 -7.97
C ARG A 71 4.41 -5.01 -7.43
N GLN A 72 4.86 -5.17 -6.19
CA GLN A 72 5.55 -4.13 -5.43
C GLN A 72 7.01 -4.43 -5.10
N LEU A 73 7.45 -5.70 -5.22
CA LEU A 73 8.77 -6.16 -4.76
C LEU A 73 9.93 -5.33 -5.33
N THR A 74 9.86 -4.97 -6.61
CA THR A 74 10.89 -4.15 -7.30
C THR A 74 10.86 -2.68 -6.91
N LYS A 75 9.79 -2.21 -6.25
CA LYS A 75 9.60 -0.84 -5.78
C LYS A 75 9.92 -0.67 -4.31
N LEU A 76 9.98 -1.78 -3.57
CA LEU A 76 10.46 -1.78 -2.20
C LEU A 76 11.97 -1.61 -2.23
N ASN A 77 12.45 -0.41 -1.90
CA ASN A 77 13.84 -0.19 -1.54
C ASN A 77 14.10 -0.90 -0.21
N LEU A 78 14.22 -2.23 -0.23
CA LEU A 78 14.58 -3.04 0.92
C LEU A 78 16.09 -2.93 1.15
N GLY A 79 16.56 -1.72 1.49
CA GLY A 79 17.97 -1.46 1.80
C GLY A 79 18.54 -2.30 2.95
N ASN A 80 17.68 -3.05 3.67
CA ASN A 80 18.05 -3.87 4.83
C ASN A 80 17.57 -5.34 4.73
N VAL A 81 17.03 -5.81 3.61
CA VAL A 81 16.85 -7.25 3.37
C VAL A 81 18.00 -7.70 2.47
N PRO A 82 18.87 -8.63 2.91
CA PRO A 82 19.85 -9.24 2.02
C PRO A 82 19.10 -9.87 0.84
N GLY A 83 19.21 -9.27 -0.36
CA GLY A 83 18.71 -9.87 -1.60
C GLY A 83 17.39 -9.33 -2.21
N VAL A 84 17.05 -8.03 -2.12
CA VAL A 84 15.98 -7.44 -2.98
C VAL A 84 16.38 -6.03 -3.50
N PRO A 85 16.14 -5.67 -4.78
CA PRO A 85 17.08 -4.84 -5.56
C PRO A 85 16.80 -3.35 -5.69
N GLY A 86 17.90 -2.59 -5.66
CA GLY A 86 18.30 -1.69 -6.75
C GLY A 86 19.72 -2.06 -7.18
N GLY A 87 19.88 -2.83 -8.27
CA GLY A 87 21.19 -3.30 -8.77
C GLY A 87 21.45 -4.82 -8.74
N MET A 88 20.41 -5.64 -8.59
CA MET A 88 20.53 -7.11 -8.58
C MET A 88 20.62 -7.69 -10.01
N PRO A 89 21.43 -8.73 -10.22
CA PRO A 89 21.43 -9.52 -11.46
C PRO A 89 20.04 -10.07 -11.82
N GLU A 90 19.76 -10.20 -13.12
CA GLU A 90 18.45 -10.62 -13.64
C GLU A 90 18.01 -12.01 -13.13
N ASP A 91 18.96 -12.92 -12.94
CA ASP A 91 18.75 -14.28 -12.45
C ASP A 91 18.33 -14.33 -10.97
N GLU A 92 18.93 -13.50 -10.13
CA GLU A 92 18.53 -13.37 -8.72
C GLU A 92 17.14 -12.71 -8.59
N LEU A 93 16.83 -11.73 -9.45
CA LEU A 93 15.50 -11.14 -9.58
C LEU A 93 14.45 -12.19 -9.97
N LEU A 94 14.77 -13.03 -10.96
CA LEU A 94 13.88 -14.11 -11.39
C LEU A 94 13.70 -15.18 -10.30
N ALA A 95 14.74 -15.47 -9.51
CA ALA A 95 14.66 -16.36 -8.37
C ALA A 95 13.74 -15.79 -7.28
N ALA A 96 13.88 -14.50 -6.96
CA ALA A 96 13.01 -13.78 -6.03
C ALA A 96 11.53 -13.83 -6.45
N TYR A 97 11.24 -13.69 -7.75
CA TYR A 97 9.88 -13.81 -8.31
C TYR A 97 9.30 -15.23 -8.29
N ARG A 98 10.11 -16.25 -7.99
CA ARG A 98 9.68 -17.64 -7.85
C ARG A 98 9.56 -18.07 -6.38
N ASP A 99 10.03 -17.25 -5.44
CA ASP A 99 9.95 -17.51 -4.02
C ASP A 99 8.65 -16.92 -3.43
N ASP A 100 7.66 -17.79 -3.22
CA ASP A 100 6.37 -17.42 -2.64
C ASP A 100 6.50 -16.80 -1.24
N ALA A 101 7.48 -17.21 -0.43
CA ALA A 101 7.69 -16.64 0.90
C ALA A 101 8.22 -15.20 0.81
N LEU A 102 9.14 -14.95 -0.12
CA LEU A 102 9.67 -13.61 -0.38
C LEU A 102 8.58 -12.68 -0.94
N LEU A 103 7.75 -13.18 -1.86
CA LEU A 103 6.61 -12.42 -2.38
C LEU A 103 5.62 -12.06 -1.27
N VAL A 104 5.28 -13.00 -0.38
CA VAL A 104 4.42 -12.70 0.77
C VAL A 104 5.07 -11.67 1.70
N ALA A 105 6.38 -11.77 1.95
CA ALA A 105 7.11 -10.80 2.76
C ALA A 105 7.08 -9.40 2.12
N GLY A 106 7.34 -9.29 0.82
CA GLY A 106 7.23 -8.02 0.09
C GLY A 106 5.82 -7.43 0.17
N GLY A 107 4.78 -8.25 0.03
CA GLY A 107 3.40 -7.81 0.21
C GLY A 107 3.12 -7.25 1.60
N LYS A 108 3.65 -7.89 2.65
CA LYS A 108 3.53 -7.40 4.03
C LYS A 108 4.21 -6.05 4.22
N VAL A 109 5.43 -5.87 3.71
CA VAL A 109 6.16 -4.60 3.82
C VAL A 109 5.41 -3.47 3.12
N ALA A 110 4.93 -3.69 1.88
CA ALA A 110 4.13 -2.70 1.17
C ALA A 110 2.86 -2.30 1.95
N LEU A 111 2.22 -3.29 2.58
CA LEU A 111 1.02 -3.08 3.40
C LEU A 111 1.34 -2.28 4.67
N GLU A 112 2.45 -2.56 5.35
CA GLU A 112 2.91 -1.84 6.54
C GLU A 112 3.21 -0.36 6.24
N GLU A 113 3.86 -0.07 5.12
CA GLU A 113 4.12 1.31 4.70
C GLU A 113 2.84 2.08 4.40
N CYS A 114 1.86 1.44 3.73
CA CYS A 114 0.54 2.00 3.53
C CYS A 114 -0.20 2.25 4.85
N CYS A 115 -0.17 1.30 5.79
CA CYS A 115 -0.79 1.44 7.10
C CYS A 115 -0.22 2.61 7.90
N SER A 116 1.11 2.78 7.91
CA SER A 116 1.75 3.87 8.64
C SER A 116 1.29 5.25 8.12
N ASN A 117 1.12 5.38 6.80
CA ASN A 117 0.65 6.62 6.19
C ASN A 117 -0.85 6.86 6.45
N LEU A 118 -1.68 5.81 6.35
CA LEU A 118 -3.11 5.89 6.66
C LEU A 118 -3.36 6.37 8.10
N LEU A 119 -2.60 5.86 9.07
CA LEU A 119 -2.69 6.31 10.46
C LEU A 119 -2.34 7.80 10.61
N GLY A 120 -1.38 8.30 9.83
CA GLY A 120 -1.06 9.73 9.77
C GLY A 120 -2.23 10.56 9.24
N TRP A 121 -2.91 10.09 8.19
CA TRP A 121 -4.07 10.77 7.61
C TRP A 121 -5.27 10.80 8.55
N LEU A 122 -5.57 9.68 9.22
CA LEU A 122 -6.65 9.60 10.22
C LEU A 122 -6.41 10.57 11.38
N ARG A 123 -5.16 10.68 11.87
CA ARG A 123 -4.81 11.66 12.91
C ARG A 123 -5.00 13.09 12.43
N ALA A 124 -4.60 13.40 11.19
CA ALA A 124 -4.79 14.73 10.61
C ALA A 124 -6.27 15.07 10.43
N ALA A 125 -7.09 14.11 9.97
CA ALA A 125 -8.54 14.27 9.84
C ALA A 125 -9.19 14.62 11.19
N ASN A 126 -8.87 13.86 12.24
CA ASN A 126 -9.40 14.10 13.58
C ASN A 126 -8.98 15.48 14.10
N ALA A 127 -7.71 15.88 13.93
CA ALA A 127 -7.25 17.20 14.33
C ALA A 127 -7.99 18.34 13.61
N MET A 128 -8.36 18.16 12.34
CA MET A 128 -9.17 19.15 11.59
C MET A 128 -10.61 19.23 12.10
N LEU A 129 -11.21 18.10 12.48
CA LEU A 129 -12.55 18.07 13.06
C LEU A 129 -12.56 18.74 14.44
N ASP A 130 -11.61 18.40 15.31
CA ASP A 130 -11.48 18.98 16.65
C ASP A 130 -11.28 20.50 16.59
N ALA A 131 -10.45 20.99 15.66
CA ALA A 131 -10.24 22.42 15.44
C ALA A 131 -11.50 23.12 14.87
N GLY A 132 -12.26 22.44 14.01
CA GLY A 132 -13.50 22.94 13.44
C GLY A 132 -14.62 23.07 14.49
N ASP A 133 -14.69 22.15 15.44
CA ASP A 133 -15.64 22.19 16.56
C ASP A 133 -15.24 23.21 17.63
N GLY A 134 -13.93 23.40 17.87
CA GLY A 134 -13.42 24.46 18.75
C GLY A 134 -13.65 25.89 18.24
N LEU A 135 -13.89 26.08 16.95
CA LEU A 135 -14.26 27.37 16.34
C LEU A 135 -15.79 27.64 16.36
N ARG A 136 -16.59 26.63 16.71
CA ARG A 136 -18.06 26.72 16.76
C ARG A 136 -18.60 26.98 18.18
N HIS A 137 -17.71 27.07 19.17
CA HIS A 137 -17.99 27.40 20.57
C HIS A 137 -17.32 28.73 20.96
#